data_AF-X1JKQ7-F1
#
_entry.id   AF-X1JKQ7-F1
#
_cell.length_a   1.000
_cell.length_b   1.000
_cell.length_c   1.000
_cell.angle_alpha   90.00
_cell.angle_beta   90.00
_cell.angle_gamma   90.00
#
_symmetry.space_group_name_H-M   'P 1'
#
loop_
_entity.id
_entity.type
_entity.pdbx_description
1 polymer ?
#
loop_
_entity_poly.entity_id
_entity_poly.type
_entity_poly.pdbx_seq_one_letter_code
_entity_poly.pdbx_strand_id
1 'polypeptide(L)'
;SGEIDLSVGASYAFSAVITGLAMTNGFTIGSSIIVGMLAGLVVGIVNGILATYGRIPSLIVTLGMLSVVRGAALILSRGLPISLSGRTVIDPNLDKFLFIGQGKIFDTIPMMSIFLLAIV
;
A
#
# COMPACT_ATOMS: atom_id res chain seq x y z
N SER A 1 19.49 -4.07 -20.22
CA SER A 1 18.07 -4.38 -19.98
C SER A 1 17.64 -3.57 -18.77
N GLY A 2 17.18 -2.33 -18.99
CA GLY A 2 16.65 -1.48 -17.92
C GLY A 2 15.17 -1.30 -18.17
N GLU A 3 14.34 -2.10 -17.51
CA GLU A 3 12.89 -1.88 -17.49
C GLU A 3 12.59 -0.84 -16.41
N ILE A 4 11.80 0.17 -16.76
CA ILE A 4 11.40 1.24 -15.84
C ILE A 4 9.97 0.95 -15.42
N ASP A 5 9.76 0.69 -14.12
CA ASP A 5 8.42 0.52 -13.56
C ASP A 5 7.90 1.84 -13.01
N LEU A 6 7.01 2.47 -13.76
CA LEU A 6 6.34 3.70 -13.35
C LEU A 6 5.12 3.46 -12.46
N SER A 7 4.65 2.22 -12.35
CA SER A 7 3.46 1.85 -11.59
C SER A 7 3.73 1.59 -10.10
N VAL A 8 5.00 1.55 -9.67
CA VAL A 8 5.39 1.19 -8.29
C VAL A 8 4.71 2.06 -7.23
N GLY A 9 4.61 3.38 -7.46
CA GLY A 9 3.99 4.30 -6.52
C GLY A 9 2.48 4.08 -6.39
N ALA A 10 1.77 3.87 -7.50
CA ALA A 10 0.34 3.57 -7.45
C ALA A 10 0.06 2.18 -6.90
N SER A 11 0.90 1.19 -7.20
CA SER A 11 0.80 -0.18 -6.66
C SER A 11 0.98 -0.19 -5.14
N TYR A 12 1.92 0.60 -4.63
CA TYR A 12 2.09 0.83 -3.20
C TYR A 12 0.83 1.47 -2.59
N ALA A 13 0.34 2.56 -3.17
CA ALA A 13 -0.85 3.25 -2.68
C ALA A 13 -2.10 2.34 -2.69
N PHE A 14 -2.29 1.55 -3.74
CA PHE A 14 -3.38 0.59 -3.84
C PHE A 14 -3.29 -0.51 -2.77
N SER A 15 -2.09 -1.06 -2.54
CA SER A 15 -1.87 -2.06 -1.49
C SER A 15 -2.17 -1.48 -0.10
N ALA A 16 -1.80 -0.21 0.14
CA ALA A 16 -2.14 0.50 1.37
C ALA A 16 -3.66 0.72 1.52
N VAL A 17 -4.36 1.08 0.43
CA VAL A 17 -5.82 1.22 0.42
C VAL A 17 -6.51 -0.10 0.76
N ILE A 18 -6.09 -1.20 0.14
CA ILE A 18 -6.64 -2.53 0.41
C ILE A 18 -6.39 -2.94 1.87
N THR A 19 -5.19 -2.70 2.38
CA THR A 19 -4.84 -2.97 3.78
C THR A 19 -5.73 -2.19 4.74
N GLY A 20 -5.87 -0.87 4.51
CA GLY A 20 -6.69 -0.01 5.34
C GLY A 20 -8.17 -0.43 5.30
N LEU A 21 -8.69 -0.75 4.11
CA LEU A 21 -10.05 -1.26 3.98
C LEU A 21 -10.23 -2.56 4.76
N ALA A 22 -9.32 -3.52 4.65
CA ALA A 22 -9.41 -4.78 5.39
C ALA A 22 -9.46 -4.53 6.91
N MET A 23 -8.59 -3.66 7.44
CA MET A 23 -8.59 -3.28 8.87
C MET A 23 -9.92 -2.67 9.29
N THR A 24 -10.47 -1.75 8.49
CA THR A 24 -11.76 -1.10 8.79
C THR A 24 -12.98 -2.03 8.64
N ASN A 25 -12.82 -3.15 7.94
CA ASN A 25 -13.85 -4.20 7.80
C ASN A 25 -13.70 -5.32 8.85
N GLY A 26 -12.90 -5.10 9.90
CA GLY A 26 -12.80 -6.02 11.04
C GLY A 26 -11.77 -7.15 10.88
N PHE A 27 -10.93 -7.10 9.85
CA PHE A 27 -9.80 -8.02 9.75
C PHE A 27 -8.74 -7.64 10.77
N THR A 28 -8.03 -8.63 11.32
CA THR A 28 -6.85 -8.37 12.16
C THR A 28 -5.79 -7.62 11.37
N ILE A 29 -4.90 -6.90 12.07
CA ILE A 29 -3.82 -6.13 11.45
C ILE A 29 -2.92 -7.06 10.61
N GLY A 30 -2.56 -8.23 11.14
CA GLY A 30 -1.72 -9.20 10.45
C GLY A 30 -2.37 -9.71 9.15
N SER A 31 -3.64 -10.13 9.22
CA SER A 31 -4.37 -10.56 8.01
C SER A 31 -4.53 -9.44 6.98
N SER A 32 -4.74 -8.20 7.44
CA SER A 32 -4.89 -7.05 6.55
C SER A 32 -3.61 -6.74 5.77
N ILE A 33 -2.45 -6.86 6.41
CA ILE A 33 -1.14 -6.71 5.76
C ILE A 33 -0.98 -7.76 4.66
N ILE A 34 -1.31 -9.01 4.95
CA ILE A 34 -1.21 -10.10 3.96
C ILE A 34 -2.11 -9.82 2.76
N VAL A 35 -3.36 -9.38 2.98
CA VAL A 35 -4.30 -9.06 1.89
C VAL A 35 -3.77 -7.90 1.04
N GLY A 36 -3.20 -6.86 1.65
CA GLY A 36 -2.56 -5.76 0.92
C GLY A 36 -1.36 -6.22 0.09
N MET A 37 -0.50 -7.07 0.65
CA MET A 37 0.65 -7.64 -0.06
C MET A 37 0.21 -8.49 -1.26
N LEU A 38 -0.84 -9.30 -1.09
CA LEU A 38 -1.42 -10.09 -2.18
C LEU A 38 -1.97 -9.19 -3.29
N ALA A 39 -2.60 -8.07 -2.96
CA ALA A 39 -3.08 -7.11 -3.95
C ALA A 39 -1.93 -6.52 -4.79
N GLY A 40 -0.82 -6.11 -4.17
CA GLY A 40 0.37 -5.66 -4.87
C GLY A 40 1.03 -6.76 -5.71
N LEU A 41 1.07 -7.99 -5.20
CA LEU A 41 1.59 -9.16 -5.91
C LEU A 41 0.78 -9.46 -7.18
N VAL A 42 -0.55 -9.34 -7.14
CA VAL A 42 -1.39 -9.50 -8.34
C VAL A 42 -1.02 -8.45 -9.39
N VAL A 43 -0.84 -7.19 -9.00
CA VAL A 43 -0.41 -6.13 -9.94
C VAL A 43 0.94 -6.47 -10.57
N GLY A 44 1.91 -6.91 -9.76
CA GLY A 44 3.23 -7.32 -10.23
C GLY A 44 3.18 -8.50 -11.21
N ILE A 45 2.36 -9.52 -10.92
CA ILE A 45 2.15 -10.66 -11.82
C ILE A 45 1.54 -10.20 -13.14
N VAL A 46 0.52 -9.33 -13.11
CA VAL A 46 -0.11 -8.80 -14.33
C VAL A 46 0.90 -8.00 -15.16
N ASN A 47 1.68 -7.12 -14.54
CA ASN A 47 2.75 -6.38 -15.22
C ASN A 47 3.76 -7.33 -15.87
N GLY A 48 4.22 -8.35 -15.12
CA GLY A 48 5.18 -9.35 -15.59
C GLY A 48 4.65 -10.15 -16.78
N ILE A 49 3.39 -10.61 -16.72
CA ILE A 49 2.77 -11.38 -17.80
C ILE A 49 2.63 -10.52 -19.07
N LEU A 50 2.15 -9.29 -18.95
CA LEU A 50 1.95 -8.39 -20.09
C LEU A 50 3.27 -8.00 -20.75
N ALA A 51 4.32 -7.76 -19.97
CA ALA A 51 5.65 -7.44 -20.51
C ALA A 51 6.28 -8.66 -21.20
N THR A 52 6.27 -9.83 -20.56
CA THR A 52 6.97 -11.02 -21.05
C THR A 52 6.23 -11.77 -22.16
N TYR A 53 4.94 -12.09 -21.95
CA TYR A 53 4.13 -12.86 -22.91
C TYR A 53 3.40 -11.95 -23.90
N GLY A 54 2.98 -10.77 -23.46
CA GLY A 54 2.33 -9.79 -24.33
C GLY A 54 3.30 -9.13 -25.32
N ARG A 55 4.62 -9.23 -25.10
CA ARG A 55 5.67 -8.57 -25.90
C ARG A 55 5.44 -7.06 -26.03
N ILE A 56 4.80 -6.47 -25.03
CA ILE A 56 4.53 -5.04 -24.96
C ILE A 56 5.72 -4.39 -24.25
N PRO A 57 6.23 -3.25 -24.75
CA PRO A 57 7.26 -2.50 -24.03
C PRO A 57 6.85 -2.21 -22.57
N SER A 58 7.72 -2.53 -21.62
CA SER A 58 7.44 -2.43 -20.17
C SER A 58 7.00 -1.04 -19.72
N LEU A 59 7.52 0.02 -20.36
CA LEU A 59 7.10 1.39 -20.12
C LEU A 59 5.60 1.60 -20.40
N ILE A 60 5.09 1.02 -21.49
CA ILE A 60 3.67 1.15 -21.88
C ILE A 60 2.79 0.39 -20.90
N VAL A 61 3.21 -0.84 -20.54
CA VAL A 61 2.50 -1.67 -19.56
C VAL A 61 2.38 -0.94 -18.23
N THR A 62 3.49 -0.42 -17.71
CA THR A 62 3.53 0.21 -16.38
C THR A 62 2.87 1.60 -16.36
N LEU A 63 2.90 2.37 -17.45
CA LEU A 63 2.10 3.60 -17.59
C LEU A 63 0.59 3.33 -17.60
N GLY A 64 0.16 2.28 -18.31
CA GLY A 64 -1.24 1.86 -18.31
C GLY A 64 -1.68 1.38 -16.92
N MET A 65 -0.87 0.53 -16.32
CA MET A 65 -1.16 -0.05 -15.00
C MET A 65 -1.11 0.98 -13.88
N LEU A 66 -0.24 2.00 -13.97
CA LEU A 66 -0.28 3.19 -13.12
C LEU A 66 -1.69 3.80 -13.08
N SER A 67 -2.32 3.98 -14.23
CA SER A 67 -3.66 4.58 -14.34
C SER A 67 -4.75 3.66 -13.81
N VAL A 68 -4.69 2.36 -14.14
CA VAL A 68 -5.65 1.35 -13.68
C VAL A 68 -5.63 1.25 -12.15
N VAL A 69 -4.46 1.06 -11.58
CA VAL A 69 -4.29 0.84 -10.14
C VAL A 69 -4.62 2.10 -9.35
N ARG A 70 -4.24 3.28 -9.85
CA ARG A 70 -4.64 4.56 -9.26
C ARG A 70 -6.15 4.77 -9.29
N GLY A 71 -6.80 4.48 -10.41
CA GLY A 71 -8.25 4.55 -10.54
C GLY A 71 -8.96 3.58 -9.59
N ALA A 72 -8.50 2.34 -9.51
CA ALA A 72 -9.01 1.34 -8.58
C ALA A 72 -8.87 1.81 -7.12
N ALA A 73 -7.70 2.33 -6.74
CA ALA A 73 -7.47 2.87 -5.39
C ALA A 73 -8.46 3.99 -5.05
N LEU A 74 -8.71 4.93 -5.99
CA LEU A 74 -9.65 6.03 -5.80
C LEU A 74 -11.10 5.55 -5.66
N ILE A 75 -11.53 4.58 -6.48
CA ILE A 75 -12.88 4.02 -6.42
C ILE A 75 -13.10 3.32 -5.08
N LEU A 76 -12.13 2.49 -4.66
CA LEU A 76 -12.21 1.73 -3.42
C LEU A 76 -12.16 2.63 -2.18
N SER A 77 -11.30 3.66 -2.18
CA SER A 77 -11.22 4.62 -1.08
C SER A 77 -12.33 5.68 -1.13
N ARG A 78 -13.19 5.66 -2.16
CA ARG A 78 -14.19 6.71 -2.46
C ARG A 78 -13.56 8.11 -2.57
N GLY A 79 -12.31 8.17 -3.01
CA GLY A 79 -11.51 9.40 -3.09
C GLY A 79 -11.11 10.01 -1.74
N LEU A 80 -11.41 9.33 -0.63
CA LEU A 80 -11.08 9.80 0.72
C LEU A 80 -9.89 9.03 1.32
N PRO A 81 -9.13 9.63 2.24
CA PRO A 81 -8.14 8.92 3.03
C PRO A 81 -8.80 7.87 3.94
N ILE A 82 -8.16 6.71 4.09
CA ILE A 82 -8.62 5.68 5.03
C ILE A 82 -7.97 5.92 6.38
N SER A 83 -8.76 6.41 7.34
CA SER A 83 -8.29 6.75 8.68
C SER A 83 -8.41 5.56 9.63
N LEU A 84 -7.28 5.13 10.18
CA LEU A 84 -7.19 4.06 11.17
C LEU A 84 -7.21 4.66 12.58
N SER A 85 -8.20 4.29 13.38
CA SER A 85 -8.40 4.77 14.75
C SER A 85 -9.14 3.72 15.58
N GLY A 86 -9.13 3.84 16.91
CA GLY A 86 -9.85 2.90 17.78
C GLY A 86 -11.37 2.85 17.57
N ARG A 87 -11.93 3.77 16.77
CA ARG A 87 -13.34 3.75 16.35
C ARG A 87 -13.56 2.99 15.04
N THR A 88 -12.54 2.89 14.20
CA THR A 88 -12.62 2.31 12.86
C THR A 88 -11.99 0.93 12.76
N VAL A 89 -11.06 0.58 13.65
CA VAL A 89 -10.38 -0.71 13.67
C VAL A 89 -10.57 -1.37 15.03
N ILE A 90 -11.02 -2.62 15.02
CA ILE A 90 -11.34 -3.40 16.22
C ILE A 90 -10.25 -4.47 16.42
N ASP A 91 -9.01 -4.04 16.66
CA ASP A 91 -7.87 -4.91 16.95
C ASP A 91 -7.16 -4.44 18.23
N PRO A 92 -6.93 -5.32 19.23
CA PRO A 92 -6.21 -4.97 20.46
C PRO A 92 -4.79 -4.44 20.25
N ASN A 93 -4.16 -4.77 19.12
CA ASN A 93 -2.79 -4.35 18.80
C ASN A 93 -2.72 -3.04 18.00
N LEU A 94 -3.86 -2.38 17.79
CA LEU A 94 -3.92 -1.13 17.02
C LEU A 94 -2.99 -0.06 17.56
N ASP A 95 -2.94 0.15 18.87
CA ASP A 95 -2.10 1.20 19.46
C ASP A 95 -0.61 0.95 19.20
N LYS A 96 -0.16 -0.31 19.26
CA LYS A 96 1.22 -0.68 18.96
C LYS A 96 1.54 -0.48 17.47
N PHE A 97 0.61 -0.85 16.60
CA PHE A 97 0.75 -0.67 15.16
C PHE A 97 0.81 0.83 14.78
N LEU A 98 -0.09 1.64 15.33
CA LEU A 98 -0.09 3.09 15.11
C LEU A 98 1.12 3.76 15.74
N PHE A 99 1.63 3.27 16.87
CA PHE A 99 2.85 3.80 17.48
C PHE A 99 4.07 3.65 16.56
N ILE A 100 4.16 2.54 15.82
CA ILE A 100 5.21 2.33 14.82
C ILE A 100 5.06 3.36 13.68
N GLY A 101 3.87 3.52 13.11
CA GLY A 101 3.69 4.39 11.94
C GLY A 101 3.70 5.89 12.25
N GLN A 102 3.05 6.30 13.34
CA GLN A 102 2.72 7.70 13.64
C GLN A 102 2.92 8.07 15.13
N GLY A 103 3.53 7.19 15.92
CA GLY A 103 3.85 7.45 17.32
C GLY A 103 4.95 8.48 17.51
N LYS A 104 5.13 8.91 18.76
CA LYS A 104 6.20 9.81 19.19
C LYS A 104 6.94 9.22 20.38
N ILE A 105 8.27 9.35 20.39
CA ILE A 105 9.11 9.05 21.55
C ILE A 105 9.32 10.35 22.33
N PHE A 106 9.13 10.30 23.65
CA PHE A 106 9.25 11.46 24.57
C PHE A 106 8.40 12.67 24.13
N ASP A 107 7.24 12.42 23.50
CA ASP A 107 6.32 13.41 22.92
C ASP A 107 6.94 14.38 21.88
N THR A 108 8.23 14.23 21.58
CA THR A 108 9.02 15.19 20.81
C THR A 108 9.51 14.61 19.50
N ILE A 109 9.90 13.33 19.50
CA ILE A 109 10.55 12.69 18.34
C ILE A 109 9.53 11.82 17.60
N PRO A 110 9.11 12.17 16.37
CA PRO A 110 8.23 11.33 15.58
C PRO A 110 8.93 10.02 15.20
N MET A 111 8.22 8.90 15.29
CA MET A 111 8.77 7.58 14.94
C MET A 111 9.24 7.53 13.48
N MET A 112 8.59 8.28 12.58
CA MET A 112 9.01 8.41 11.17
C MET A 112 10.43 8.98 11.01
N SER A 113 10.86 9.91 11.88
CA SER A 113 12.22 10.46 11.84
C SER A 113 13.27 9.41 12.21
N ILE A 114 12.92 8.47 13.09
CA ILE A 114 13.79 7.36 13.47
C ILE A 114 13.94 6.38 12.30
N PHE A 115 12.84 6.03 11.62
CA PHE A 115 12.92 5.20 10.42
C PHE A 115 13.72 5.85 9.30
N LEU A 116 13.57 7.16 9.11
CA LEU A 116 14.38 7.91 8.14
C LEU A 116 15.88 7.75 8.42
N LEU A 117 16.32 7.95 9.66
CA LEU A 117 17.73 7.84 10.06
C LEU A 117 18.27 6.40 10.07
N ALA A 118 17.39 5.40 10.23
CA ALA A 118 17.81 3.99 10.27
C ALA A 118 17.95 3.35 8.88
N ILE A 119 17.22 3.87 7.89
CA ILE A 119 17.16 3.30 6.53
C ILE A 119 18.09 4.04 5.56
N VAL A 120 18.29 5.35 5.76
CA VAL A 120 19.21 6.19 4.97
C VAL A 120 20.63 6.07 5.48
#